data_AF-A0A8J4DST3-F1
#
_entry.id   AF-A0A8J4DST3-F1
#
_cell.length_a   1.000
_cell.length_b   1.000
_cell.length_c   1.000
_cell.angle_alpha   90.00
_cell.angle_beta   90.00
_cell.angle_gamma   90.00
#
_symmetry.space_group_name_H-M   'P 1'
#
loop_
_entity.id
_entity.type
_entity.pdbx_description
1 polymer ?
#
loop_
_entity_poly.entity_id
_entity_poly.type
_entity_poly.pdbx_seq_one_letter_code
_entity_poly.pdbx_strand_id
1 'polypeptide(L)'
;MSAALDTPAPPGPPPRTAARGRLAIGAAVTAAVLVLAGLYALIGRPDGEPAAPLATGSLTDQLAARVVTELEKATPQQHTDHGHDLGGRSGGLVCVAEVYGVEPATAGSVDEVTRAYGYHACAFTKDGYPFDVAPKLVGPIVVDGAPFAVRAITGGEDFRERVRAELPAEYQERAFKGFSGPERVEALKRRYQEAMPR
;
A
#
# COMPACT_ATOMS: atom_id res chain seq x y z
N MET A 1 6.73 -98.45 40.25
CA MET A 1 7.68 -97.76 41.14
C MET A 1 7.42 -96.26 40.99
N SER A 2 6.87 -95.65 42.04
CA SER A 2 6.35 -94.29 42.04
C SER A 2 7.46 -93.24 41.99
N ALA A 3 7.34 -92.29 41.06
CA ALA A 3 8.06 -91.02 41.11
C ALA A 3 7.01 -89.91 41.35
N ALA A 4 7.12 -89.25 42.49
CA ALA A 4 6.30 -88.11 42.87
C ALA A 4 6.68 -86.91 41.98
N LEU A 5 5.70 -86.34 41.27
CA LEU A 5 5.88 -85.15 40.45
C LEU A 5 5.72 -83.90 41.32
N ASP A 6 6.83 -83.19 41.45
CA ASP A 6 6.96 -81.85 41.99
C ASP A 6 6.06 -80.87 41.24
N THR A 7 5.25 -80.09 41.96
CA THR A 7 4.38 -79.07 41.36
C THR A 7 5.10 -77.72 41.39
N PRO A 8 5.32 -77.05 40.25
CA PRO A 8 6.01 -75.76 40.23
C PRO A 8 5.12 -74.62 40.77
N ALA A 9 5.75 -73.73 41.54
CA ALA A 9 5.14 -72.53 42.10
C ALA A 9 4.74 -71.52 40.99
N PRO A 10 3.69 -70.70 41.23
CA PRO A 10 3.24 -69.72 40.26
C PRO A 10 4.23 -68.55 40.08
N PRO A 11 4.30 -67.94 38.88
CA PRO A 11 5.18 -66.81 38.61
C PRO A 11 4.74 -65.54 39.36
N GLY A 12 5.72 -64.81 39.90
CA GLY A 12 5.52 -63.53 40.56
C GLY A 12 5.14 -62.39 39.59
N PRO A 13 4.61 -61.27 40.09
CA PRO A 13 4.17 -60.15 39.27
C PRO A 13 5.34 -59.41 38.62
N PRO A 14 5.11 -58.79 37.44
CA PRO A 14 6.15 -58.07 36.71
C PRO A 14 6.58 -56.76 37.41
N PRO A 15 7.84 -56.30 37.17
CA PRO A 15 8.35 -55.07 37.73
C PRO A 15 7.69 -53.83 37.11
N ARG A 16 7.33 -52.86 37.95
CA ARG A 16 6.87 -51.53 37.53
C ARG A 16 8.06 -50.67 37.09
N THR A 17 8.33 -50.62 35.79
CA THR A 17 9.33 -49.71 35.20
C THR A 17 8.73 -48.34 34.85
N ALA A 18 9.11 -47.36 35.67
CA ALA A 18 9.33 -45.93 35.38
C ALA A 18 8.70 -45.32 34.10
N ALA A 19 7.44 -44.89 34.19
CA ALA A 19 6.79 -43.99 33.24
C ALA A 19 7.15 -42.50 33.50
N ARG A 20 8.44 -42.14 33.58
CA ARG A 20 8.88 -40.74 33.81
C ARG A 20 9.77 -40.14 32.71
N GLY A 21 10.17 -40.91 31.70
CA GLY A 21 11.09 -40.43 30.65
C GLY A 21 10.45 -39.84 29.37
N ARG A 22 9.14 -40.01 29.14
CA ARG A 22 8.51 -39.67 27.84
C ARG A 22 7.87 -38.28 27.77
N LEU A 23 7.57 -37.63 28.90
CA LEU A 23 6.99 -36.28 28.89
C LEU A 23 8.03 -35.17 28.65
N ALA A 24 9.29 -35.38 29.05
CA ALA A 24 10.32 -34.35 28.89
C ALA A 24 10.76 -34.17 27.42
N ILE A 25 10.72 -35.24 26.61
CA ILE A 25 11.12 -35.21 25.21
C ILE A 25 10.03 -34.53 24.36
N GLY A 26 8.74 -34.77 24.65
CA GLY A 26 7.63 -34.12 23.95
C GLY A 26 7.66 -32.59 24.09
N ALA A 27 7.86 -32.08 25.31
CA ALA A 27 7.91 -30.64 25.55
C ALA A 27 9.11 -29.95 24.88
N ALA A 28 10.28 -30.60 24.86
CA ALA A 28 11.47 -30.06 24.21
C ALA A 28 11.33 -30.00 22.67
N VAL A 29 10.71 -31.02 22.06
CA VAL A 29 10.45 -31.03 20.61
C VAL A 29 9.43 -29.96 20.21
N THR A 30 8.35 -29.78 20.98
CA THR A 30 7.36 -28.73 20.69
C THR A 30 7.95 -27.33 20.87
N ALA A 31 8.76 -27.11 21.90
CA ALA A 31 9.46 -25.84 22.10
C ALA A 31 10.46 -25.56 20.97
N ALA A 32 11.22 -26.56 20.52
CA ALA A 32 12.15 -26.43 19.41
C ALA A 32 11.42 -26.14 18.09
N VAL A 33 10.27 -26.78 17.82
CA VAL A 33 9.45 -26.51 16.62
C VAL A 33 8.85 -25.10 16.65
N LEU A 34 8.38 -24.62 17.81
CA LEU A 34 7.88 -23.24 17.95
C LEU A 34 8.99 -22.19 17.79
N VAL A 35 10.18 -22.45 18.34
CA VAL A 35 11.35 -21.57 18.16
C VAL A 35 11.81 -21.58 16.70
N LEU A 36 11.88 -22.74 16.04
CA LEU A 36 12.24 -22.84 14.63
C LEU A 36 11.20 -22.21 13.70
N ALA A 37 9.90 -22.37 13.97
CA ALA A 37 8.84 -21.69 13.21
C ALA A 37 8.85 -20.17 13.42
N GLY A 38 9.09 -19.71 14.65
CA GLY A 38 9.30 -18.29 14.96
C GLY A 38 10.53 -17.72 14.26
N LEU A 39 11.65 -18.46 14.25
CA LEU A 39 12.86 -18.07 13.51
C LEU A 39 12.63 -18.08 11.99
N TYR A 40 11.89 -19.06 11.45
CA TYR A 40 11.53 -19.10 10.03
C TYR A 40 10.63 -17.93 9.63
N ALA A 41 9.71 -17.48 10.50
CA ALA A 41 8.90 -16.29 10.26
C ALA A 41 9.71 -14.97 10.36
N LEU A 42 10.82 -14.98 11.11
CA LEU A 42 11.75 -13.85 11.22
C LEU A 42 12.78 -13.80 10.07
N ILE A 43 13.22 -14.94 9.57
CA ILE A 43 14.30 -15.06 8.56
C ILE A 43 13.74 -15.27 7.14
N GLY A 44 12.57 -15.92 7.04
CA GLY A 44 11.92 -16.28 5.78
C GLY A 44 10.79 -15.34 5.39
N ARG A 45 10.83 -14.06 5.79
CA ARG A 45 10.02 -13.04 5.12
C ARG A 45 10.57 -12.93 3.69
N PRO A 46 9.87 -13.41 2.65
CA PRO A 46 10.27 -13.09 1.29
C PRO A 46 10.18 -11.57 1.14
N ASP A 47 11.27 -10.97 0.67
CA ASP A 47 11.29 -9.59 0.22
C ASP A 47 10.15 -9.38 -0.77
N GLY A 48 9.13 -8.56 -0.44
CA GLY A 48 8.15 -8.16 -1.45
C GLY A 48 6.75 -7.74 -1.02
N GLU A 49 6.32 -7.91 0.24
CA GLU A 49 5.06 -7.28 0.69
C GLU A 49 5.35 -6.26 1.79
N PRO A 50 5.29 -4.95 1.50
CA PRO A 50 5.00 -4.02 2.58
C PRO A 50 3.63 -4.43 3.11
N ALA A 51 3.58 -4.88 4.37
CA ALA A 51 2.38 -4.67 5.16
C ALA A 51 2.17 -3.17 5.15
N ALA A 52 1.38 -2.68 4.20
CA ALA A 52 0.97 -1.30 4.21
C ALA A 52 0.39 -1.07 5.60
N PRO A 53 0.87 -0.05 6.35
CA PRO A 53 0.05 0.47 7.42
C PRO A 53 -1.30 0.75 6.74
N LEU A 54 -2.39 0.15 7.21
CA LEU A 54 -3.72 0.65 6.87
C LEU A 54 -3.63 2.15 7.13
N ALA A 55 -3.59 2.94 6.06
CA ALA A 55 -3.35 4.36 6.17
C ALA A 55 -4.46 4.90 7.07
N THR A 56 -4.08 5.32 8.28
CA THR A 56 -5.02 5.82 9.27
C THR A 56 -5.65 7.08 8.69
N GLY A 57 -6.92 7.02 8.28
CA GLY A 57 -7.58 8.11 7.56
C GLY A 57 -8.84 7.67 6.84
N SER A 58 -9.59 8.64 6.30
CA SER A 58 -10.78 8.39 5.49
C SER A 58 -10.43 7.60 4.21
N LEU A 59 -11.39 6.90 3.60
CA LEU A 59 -11.18 6.22 2.31
C LEU A 59 -10.57 7.15 1.25
N THR A 60 -11.06 8.39 1.19
CA THR A 60 -10.56 9.44 0.31
C THR A 60 -9.11 9.83 0.60
N ASP A 61 -8.66 9.84 1.86
CA ASP A 61 -7.26 10.08 2.20
C ASP A 61 -6.36 8.91 1.79
N GLN A 62 -6.84 7.67 1.97
CA GLN A 62 -6.12 6.47 1.56
C GLN A 62 -5.92 6.44 0.04
N LEU A 63 -6.97 6.75 -0.73
CA LEU A 63 -6.89 6.89 -2.18
C LEU A 63 -5.96 8.04 -2.59
N ALA A 64 -6.06 9.22 -1.95
CA ALA A 64 -5.19 10.35 -2.25
C ALA A 64 -3.70 10.00 -2.03
N ALA A 65 -3.38 9.27 -0.96
CA ALA A 65 -2.02 8.79 -0.71
C ALA A 65 -1.54 7.79 -1.77
N ARG A 66 -2.42 6.88 -2.21
CA ARG A 66 -2.13 5.94 -3.30
C ARG A 66 -1.91 6.66 -4.63
N VAL A 67 -2.76 7.63 -4.97
CA VAL A 67 -2.61 8.51 -6.14
C VAL A 67 -1.25 9.20 -6.14
N VAL A 68 -0.86 9.82 -5.01
CA VAL A 68 0.45 10.48 -4.88
C VAL A 68 1.59 9.49 -5.13
N THR A 69 1.48 8.28 -4.57
CA THR A 69 2.48 7.22 -4.75
C THR A 69 2.64 6.82 -6.21
N GLU A 70 1.54 6.64 -6.95
CA GLU A 70 1.60 6.31 -8.37
C GLU A 70 2.19 7.45 -9.21
N LEU A 71 1.74 8.69 -8.96
CA LEU A 71 2.24 9.85 -9.68
C LEU A 71 3.73 10.07 -9.44
N GLU A 72 4.23 9.91 -8.21
CA GLU A 72 5.65 10.10 -7.90
C GLU A 72 6.55 8.95 -8.39
N LYS A 73 5.98 7.76 -8.62
CA LYS A 73 6.71 6.57 -9.14
C LYS A 73 6.61 6.40 -10.65
N ALA A 74 5.74 7.17 -11.32
CA ALA A 74 5.54 7.08 -12.75
C ALA A 74 6.86 7.31 -13.51
N THR A 75 7.08 6.50 -14.54
CA THR A 75 8.20 6.68 -15.47
C THR A 75 8.00 7.96 -16.30
N PRO A 76 9.05 8.50 -16.93
CA PRO A 76 8.90 9.66 -17.81
C PRO A 76 7.86 9.46 -18.92
N GLN A 77 7.76 8.25 -19.49
CA GLN A 77 6.72 7.93 -20.47
C GLN A 77 5.32 7.96 -19.86
N GLN A 78 5.15 7.38 -18.67
CA GLN A 78 3.87 7.44 -17.96
C GLN A 78 3.47 8.88 -17.62
N HIS A 79 4.43 9.75 -17.29
CA HIS A 79 4.15 11.18 -17.15
C HIS A 79 3.69 11.84 -18.45
N THR A 80 4.30 11.48 -19.59
CA THR A 80 3.82 11.90 -20.91
C THR A 80 2.41 11.38 -21.18
N ASP A 81 2.10 10.14 -20.80
CA ASP A 81 0.78 9.52 -20.96
C ASP A 81 -0.27 10.11 -20.00
N HIS A 82 0.15 10.65 -18.86
CA HIS A 82 -0.66 11.53 -17.99
C HIS A 82 -0.81 12.94 -18.58
N GLY A 83 -0.19 13.19 -19.74
CA GLY A 83 -0.34 14.36 -20.59
C GLY A 83 0.68 15.48 -20.35
N HIS A 84 1.85 15.13 -19.82
CA HIS A 84 2.93 16.07 -19.57
C HIS A 84 4.28 15.52 -20.05
N ASP A 85 4.80 16.06 -21.15
CA ASP A 85 6.15 15.72 -21.63
C ASP A 85 7.21 16.30 -20.68
N LEU A 86 7.94 15.42 -20.00
CA LEU A 86 9.06 15.80 -19.15
C LEU A 86 10.31 16.17 -19.97
N GLY A 87 10.25 16.12 -21.30
CA GLY A 87 11.38 16.35 -22.20
C GLY A 87 12.49 15.32 -21.99
N GLY A 88 12.14 14.07 -21.65
CA GLY A 88 13.09 13.03 -21.27
C GLY A 88 13.79 13.26 -19.92
N ARG A 89 13.41 14.29 -19.15
CA ARG A 89 13.96 14.54 -17.81
C ARG A 89 13.47 13.45 -16.86
N SER A 90 14.36 12.57 -16.44
CA SER A 90 14.20 11.76 -15.25
C SER A 90 14.53 12.61 -14.02
N GLY A 91 13.66 12.69 -13.01
CA GLY A 91 13.90 13.57 -11.86
C GLY A 91 12.73 13.66 -10.89
N GLY A 92 13.01 14.13 -9.67
CA GLY A 92 12.06 14.15 -8.55
C GLY A 92 10.83 14.99 -8.82
N LEU A 93 9.68 14.33 -8.78
CA LEU A 93 8.38 14.96 -8.63
C LEU A 93 7.93 14.80 -7.19
N VAL A 94 7.39 15.87 -6.65
CA VAL A 94 6.68 15.83 -5.38
C VAL A 94 5.25 16.23 -5.68
N CYS A 95 4.31 15.42 -5.25
CA CYS A 95 2.90 15.57 -5.56
C CYS A 95 2.06 15.72 -4.30
N VAL A 96 0.85 16.24 -4.46
CA VAL A 96 -0.25 16.14 -3.50
C VAL A 96 -1.51 15.84 -4.27
N ALA A 97 -2.46 15.18 -3.62
CA ALA A 97 -3.75 14.88 -4.20
C ALA A 97 -4.87 15.05 -3.17
N GLU A 98 -6.07 15.25 -3.69
CA GLU A 98 -7.33 15.23 -2.96
C GLU A 98 -8.32 14.40 -3.77
N VAL A 99 -9.00 13.45 -3.12
CA VAL A 99 -10.09 12.69 -3.73
C VAL A 99 -11.39 13.18 -3.12
N TYR A 100 -12.35 13.54 -3.96
CA TYR A 100 -13.61 14.13 -3.52
C TYR A 100 -14.84 13.30 -3.89
N GLY A 101 -14.65 12.19 -4.60
CA GLY A 101 -15.72 11.28 -5.02
C GLY A 101 -15.20 9.90 -5.36
N VAL A 102 -16.00 8.86 -5.10
CA VAL A 102 -15.68 7.45 -5.39
C VAL A 102 -16.91 6.72 -5.90
N GLU A 103 -16.67 5.68 -6.68
CA GLU A 103 -17.67 4.74 -7.17
C GLU A 103 -17.27 3.30 -6.80
N PRO A 104 -18.23 2.46 -6.37
CA PRO A 104 -19.57 2.85 -5.93
C PRO A 104 -19.49 3.76 -4.69
N ALA A 105 -20.48 4.64 -4.49
CA ALA A 105 -20.51 5.54 -3.33
C ALA A 105 -20.57 4.81 -1.98
N THR A 106 -20.89 3.52 -1.99
CA THR A 106 -20.92 2.62 -0.82
C THR A 106 -19.61 1.91 -0.55
N ALA A 107 -18.55 2.14 -1.35
CA ALA A 107 -17.25 1.52 -1.13
C ALA A 107 -16.73 1.88 0.28
N GLY A 108 -16.39 0.86 1.06
CA GLY A 108 -15.81 0.99 2.40
C GLY A 108 -14.30 0.85 2.41
N SER A 109 -13.70 0.39 1.32
CA SER A 109 -12.28 0.11 1.19
C SER A 109 -11.74 0.51 -0.19
N VAL A 110 -10.42 0.68 -0.29
CA VAL A 110 -9.76 1.05 -1.56
C VAL A 110 -10.01 0.00 -2.66
N ASP A 111 -10.07 -1.29 -2.29
CA ASP A 111 -10.24 -2.39 -3.25
C ASP A 111 -11.67 -2.50 -3.79
N GLU A 112 -12.64 -1.93 -3.09
CA GLU A 112 -14.03 -1.86 -3.55
C GLU A 112 -14.27 -0.71 -4.54
N VAL A 113 -13.36 0.26 -4.60
CA VAL A 113 -13.49 1.43 -5.47
C VAL A 113 -13.19 1.02 -6.90
N THR A 114 -14.17 1.19 -7.79
CA THR A 114 -14.01 0.98 -9.22
C THR A 114 -13.50 2.24 -9.92
N ARG A 115 -13.92 3.41 -9.44
CA ARG A 115 -13.47 4.71 -9.96
C ARG A 115 -13.41 5.76 -8.86
N ALA A 116 -12.43 6.66 -8.92
CA ALA A 116 -12.38 7.83 -8.04
C ALA A 116 -12.11 9.11 -8.84
N TYR A 117 -12.54 10.23 -8.28
CA TYR A 117 -12.41 11.55 -8.88
C TYR A 117 -11.73 12.49 -7.91
N GLY A 118 -10.79 13.27 -8.42
CA GLY A 118 -9.94 14.08 -7.55
C GLY A 118 -9.28 15.26 -8.26
N TYR A 119 -8.35 15.83 -7.54
CA TYR A 119 -7.47 16.89 -8.00
C TYR A 119 -6.05 16.61 -7.54
N HIS A 120 -5.06 16.93 -8.37
CA HIS A 120 -3.66 16.75 -8.05
C HIS A 120 -2.86 18.02 -8.32
N ALA A 121 -1.71 18.11 -7.65
CA ALA A 121 -0.67 19.07 -7.98
C ALA A 121 0.69 18.44 -7.75
N CYS A 122 1.58 18.53 -8.74
CA CYS A 122 2.96 18.10 -8.65
C CYS A 122 3.91 19.25 -8.97
N ALA A 123 5.10 19.22 -8.37
CA ALA A 123 6.16 20.19 -8.61
C ALA A 123 7.50 19.48 -8.90
N PHE A 124 8.24 19.99 -9.87
CA PHE A 124 9.53 19.42 -10.29
C PHE A 124 10.68 19.95 -9.44
N THR A 125 11.40 19.06 -8.75
CA THR A 125 12.49 19.45 -7.84
C THR A 125 13.86 19.49 -8.51
N LYS A 126 14.05 18.79 -9.64
CA LYS A 126 15.38 18.54 -10.21
C LYS A 126 16.16 19.79 -10.61
N ASP A 127 15.48 20.83 -11.09
CA ASP A 127 16.14 22.01 -11.64
C ASP A 127 16.49 23.07 -10.57
N GLY A 128 16.23 22.78 -9.29
CA GLY A 128 16.64 23.66 -8.19
C GLY A 128 15.92 25.01 -8.15
N TYR A 129 14.83 25.17 -8.89
CA TYR A 129 14.04 26.40 -8.87
C TYR A 129 13.38 26.62 -7.50
N PRO A 130 13.23 27.87 -7.03
CA PRO A 130 12.34 28.17 -5.92
C PRO A 130 10.93 27.67 -6.20
N PHE A 131 10.22 27.20 -5.17
CA PHE A 131 8.88 26.60 -5.32
C PHE A 131 7.94 27.47 -6.15
N ASP A 132 7.95 28.79 -5.96
CA ASP A 132 7.01 29.71 -6.60
C ASP A 132 7.16 29.74 -8.13
N VAL A 133 8.36 29.50 -8.66
CA VAL A 133 8.67 29.50 -10.10
C VAL A 133 8.95 28.10 -10.67
N ALA A 134 9.06 27.08 -9.81
CA ALA A 134 9.21 25.70 -10.23
C ALA A 134 8.06 25.29 -11.17
N PRO A 135 8.34 24.54 -12.25
CA PRO A 135 7.28 23.98 -13.09
C PRO A 135 6.32 23.14 -12.24
N LYS A 136 5.03 23.29 -12.49
CA LYS A 136 3.97 22.59 -11.77
C LYS A 136 3.00 21.97 -12.75
N LEU A 137 2.46 20.82 -12.36
CA LEU A 137 1.39 20.10 -13.04
C LEU A 137 0.21 20.09 -12.10
N VAL A 138 -0.93 20.59 -12.54
CA VAL A 138 -2.08 20.79 -11.67
C VAL A 138 -3.34 20.53 -12.47
N GLY A 139 -4.27 19.75 -11.92
CA GLY A 139 -5.53 19.52 -12.60
C GLY A 139 -6.38 18.41 -11.99
N PRO A 140 -7.59 18.21 -12.53
CA PRO A 140 -8.46 17.13 -12.13
C PRO A 140 -7.90 15.78 -12.60
N ILE A 141 -8.22 14.74 -11.85
CA ILE A 141 -7.83 13.36 -12.14
C ILE A 141 -9.04 12.44 -12.10
N VAL A 142 -8.97 11.39 -12.91
CA VAL A 142 -9.80 10.19 -12.83
C VAL A 142 -8.90 9.04 -12.44
N VAL A 143 -9.36 8.21 -11.52
CA VAL A 143 -8.62 7.04 -11.03
C VAL A 143 -9.46 5.81 -11.32
N ASP A 144 -8.87 4.79 -11.95
CA ASP A 144 -9.46 3.47 -12.06
C ASP A 144 -8.96 2.59 -10.91
N GLY A 145 -9.83 1.75 -10.34
CA GLY A 145 -9.51 0.93 -9.17
C GLY A 145 -8.66 -0.30 -9.47
N ALA A 146 -8.94 -1.01 -10.56
CA ALA A 146 -8.29 -2.26 -10.93
C ALA A 146 -8.12 -2.41 -12.46
N PRO A 147 -6.88 -2.44 -12.99
CA PRO A 147 -5.65 -2.10 -12.28
C PRO A 147 -5.71 -0.65 -11.79
N PHE A 148 -5.04 -0.37 -10.66
CA PHE A 148 -5.03 0.99 -10.14
C PHE A 148 -4.28 1.90 -11.11
N ALA A 149 -4.97 2.85 -11.71
CA ALA A 149 -4.41 3.74 -12.72
C ALA A 149 -4.91 5.16 -12.50
N VAL A 150 -3.99 6.12 -12.52
CA VAL A 150 -4.29 7.55 -12.39
C VAL A 150 -4.21 8.19 -13.77
N ARG A 151 -5.17 9.04 -14.11
CA ARG A 151 -5.18 9.77 -15.37
C ARG A 151 -5.57 11.21 -15.10
N ALA A 152 -4.69 12.15 -15.47
CA ALA A 152 -4.96 13.57 -15.38
C ALA A 152 -5.74 14.04 -16.60
N ILE A 153 -6.69 14.95 -16.38
CA ILE A 153 -7.31 15.69 -17.48
C ILE A 153 -6.48 16.94 -17.68
N THR A 154 -5.71 16.93 -18.76
CA THR A 154 -4.76 17.99 -19.04
C THR A 154 -5.42 19.29 -19.46
N GLY A 155 -4.72 20.40 -19.25
CA GLY A 155 -5.12 21.72 -19.76
C GLY A 155 -5.06 21.81 -21.29
N GLY A 156 -5.59 22.89 -21.86
CA GLY A 156 -5.69 23.13 -23.29
C GLY A 156 -6.92 23.96 -23.65
N GLU A 157 -7.09 24.29 -24.94
CA GLU A 157 -8.22 25.10 -25.42
C GLU A 157 -9.59 24.45 -25.14
N ASP A 158 -9.65 23.12 -25.15
CA ASP A 158 -10.81 22.27 -24.92
C ASP A 158 -10.87 21.67 -23.49
N PHE A 159 -10.11 22.24 -22.55
CA PHE A 159 -10.04 21.71 -21.18
C PHE A 159 -11.41 21.61 -20.51
N ARG A 160 -12.29 22.61 -20.70
CA ARG A 160 -13.61 22.62 -20.06
C ARG A 160 -14.50 21.52 -20.62
N GLU A 161 -14.43 21.29 -21.91
CA GLU A 161 -15.15 20.24 -22.63
C GLU A 161 -14.69 18.87 -22.17
N ARG A 162 -13.38 18.64 -22.04
CA ARG A 162 -12.83 17.38 -21.51
C ARG A 162 -13.27 17.11 -20.07
N VAL A 163 -13.18 18.12 -19.19
CA VAL A 163 -13.68 17.98 -17.81
C VAL A 163 -15.15 17.58 -17.80
N ARG A 164 -15.99 18.18 -18.64
CA ARG A 164 -17.42 17.82 -18.73
C ARG A 164 -17.67 16.43 -19.30
N ALA A 165 -16.82 15.97 -20.20
CA ALA A 165 -16.94 14.65 -20.83
C ALA A 165 -16.49 13.52 -19.89
N GLU A 166 -15.52 13.78 -19.03
CA GLU A 166 -14.87 12.75 -18.22
C GLU A 166 -15.33 12.71 -16.75
N LEU A 167 -15.83 13.82 -16.20
CA LEU A 167 -16.28 13.88 -14.81
C LEU A 167 -17.81 13.85 -14.70
N PRO A 168 -18.35 13.15 -13.69
CA PRO A 168 -19.73 13.31 -13.24
C PRO A 168 -20.07 14.78 -12.98
N ALA A 169 -21.30 15.17 -13.31
CA ALA A 169 -21.75 16.56 -13.31
C ALA A 169 -21.54 17.26 -11.96
N GLU A 170 -21.76 16.54 -10.86
CA GLU A 170 -21.59 16.98 -9.48
C GLU A 170 -20.14 17.38 -9.12
N TYR A 171 -19.16 16.91 -9.88
CA TYR A 171 -17.74 17.15 -9.62
C TYR A 171 -17.09 18.17 -10.55
N GLN A 172 -17.74 18.53 -11.66
CA GLN A 172 -17.17 19.42 -12.67
C GLN A 172 -16.82 20.81 -12.12
N GLU A 173 -17.69 21.41 -11.30
CA GLU A 173 -17.35 22.70 -10.67
C GLU A 173 -16.15 22.60 -9.72
N ARG A 174 -16.05 21.51 -8.97
CA ARG A 174 -14.94 21.29 -8.03
C ARG A 174 -13.62 21.14 -8.79
N ALA A 175 -13.64 20.42 -9.91
CA ALA A 175 -12.50 20.30 -10.82
C ALA A 175 -11.97 21.65 -11.34
N PHE A 176 -12.82 22.66 -11.51
CA PHE A 176 -12.37 24.01 -11.89
C PHE A 176 -11.91 24.88 -10.71
N LYS A 177 -12.35 24.58 -9.48
CA LYS A 177 -11.95 25.30 -8.26
C LYS A 177 -10.60 24.82 -7.72
N GLY A 178 -10.25 23.56 -7.96
CA GLY A 178 -9.02 22.94 -7.46
C GLY A 178 -9.20 22.29 -6.10
N PHE A 179 -8.17 22.38 -5.25
CA PHE A 179 -8.23 21.86 -3.88
C PHE A 179 -9.30 22.57 -3.04
N SER A 180 -9.90 21.85 -2.09
CA SER A 180 -10.93 22.41 -1.20
C SER A 180 -10.36 23.40 -0.18
N GLY A 181 -9.06 23.33 0.11
CA GLY A 181 -8.38 24.21 1.06
C GLY A 181 -6.89 24.37 0.76
N PRO A 182 -6.21 25.30 1.45
CA PRO A 182 -4.80 25.61 1.22
C PRO A 182 -3.85 24.51 1.70
N GLU A 183 -4.29 23.62 2.59
CA GLU A 183 -3.44 22.67 3.31
C GLU A 183 -2.68 21.73 2.37
N ARG A 184 -3.31 21.33 1.26
CA ARG A 184 -2.66 20.48 0.24
C ARG A 184 -1.56 21.25 -0.49
N VAL A 185 -1.79 22.52 -0.82
CA VAL A 185 -0.79 23.38 -1.47
C VAL A 185 0.37 23.68 -0.52
N GLU A 186 0.09 23.93 0.76
CA GLU A 186 1.10 24.12 1.80
C GLU A 186 1.93 22.86 2.04
N ALA A 187 1.28 21.68 2.05
CA ALA A 187 1.97 20.39 2.13
C ALA A 187 2.89 20.17 0.92
N LEU A 188 2.43 20.52 -0.29
CA LEU A 188 3.26 20.45 -1.50
C LEU A 188 4.49 21.36 -1.37
N LYS A 189 4.32 22.60 -0.94
CA LYS A 189 5.43 23.55 -0.75
C LYS A 189 6.46 23.02 0.25
N ARG A 190 6.00 22.50 1.39
CA ARG A 190 6.88 21.90 2.41
C ARG A 190 7.65 20.70 1.87
N ARG A 191 6.95 19.72 1.27
CA ARG A 191 7.59 18.52 0.72
C ARG A 191 8.57 18.85 -0.42
N TYR A 192 8.25 19.85 -1.23
CA TYR A 192 9.15 20.35 -2.26
C TYR A 192 10.45 20.87 -1.64
N GLN A 193 10.36 21.73 -0.63
CA GLN A 193 11.54 22.29 0.06
C GLN A 193 12.40 21.21 0.72
N GLU A 194 11.78 20.17 1.28
CA GLU A 194 12.47 19.02 1.88
C GLU A 194 13.19 18.16 0.83
N ALA A 195 12.63 18.03 -0.37
CA ALA A 195 13.17 17.23 -1.47
C ALA A 195 14.21 17.98 -2.32
N MET A 196 14.39 19.28 -2.12
CA MET A 196 15.37 20.08 -2.85
C MET A 196 16.80 19.67 -2.44
N PRO A 197 17.69 19.39 -3.41
CA PRO A 197 19.09 19.15 -3.11
C PRO A 197 19.67 20.39 -2.42
N ARG A 198 20.37 20.17 -1.29
CA ARG A 198 21.10 21.22 -0.58
C ARG A 198 22.41 21.55 -1.27
#